data_AF-A0A836FIA8-F1
#
_entry.id   AF-A0A836FIA8-F1
#
_cell.length_a   1.000
_cell.length_b   1.000
_cell.length_c   1.000
_cell.angle_alpha   90.00
_cell.angle_beta   90.00
_cell.angle_gamma   90.00
#
_symmetry.space_group_name_H-M   'P 1'
#
loop_
_entity.id
_entity.type
_entity.pdbx_description
1 polymer ?
#
loop_
_entity_poly.entity_id
_entity_poly.type
_entity_poly.pdbx_seq_one_letter_code
_entity_poly.pdbx_strand_id
1 'polypeptide(L)'
;MDPNVLIIDVRTPKELKDIGAIPGTINIQSDDVVQEFDLPGDVFLHKYKKPKPTKDTKIIFFCRSGNRSKCVQKKIMRLRYQEYDNIFQNH
;
A
#
# COMPACT_ATOMS: atom_id res chain seq x y z
N MET A 1 3.58 12.65 12.53
CA MET A 1 3.25 11.40 11.80
C MET A 1 1.95 10.91 12.42
N ASP A 2 0.82 11.06 11.72
CA ASP A 2 -0.43 10.49 12.22
C ASP A 2 -0.27 8.96 12.35
N PRO A 3 -0.51 8.37 13.53
CA PRO A 3 -0.38 6.93 13.75
C PRO A 3 -1.36 6.10 12.91
N ASN A 4 -2.36 6.76 12.32
CA ASN A 4 -3.44 6.14 11.56
C ASN A 4 -3.24 6.18 10.03
N VAL A 5 -2.07 6.60 9.54
CA VAL A 5 -1.76 6.61 8.10
C VAL A 5 -0.81 5.48 7.73
N LEU A 6 -1.27 4.59 6.85
CA LEU A 6 -0.48 3.51 6.27
C LEU A 6 -0.20 3.79 4.80
N ILE A 7 1.07 3.97 4.46
CA ILE A 7 1.49 4.13 3.07
C ILE A 7 1.95 2.77 2.53
N ILE A 8 1.33 2.34 1.43
CA ILE A 8 1.58 1.08 0.74
C ILE A 8 2.16 1.37 -0.63
N ASP A 9 3.42 0.99 -0.80
CA ASP A 9 4.11 1.07 -2.07
C ASP A 9 3.73 -0.15 -2.92
N VAL A 10 3.03 0.08 -4.04
CA VAL A 10 2.59 -0.97 -4.96
C VAL A 10 3.51 -1.17 -6.15
N ARG A 11 4.74 -0.64 -6.07
CA ARG A 11 5.80 -0.91 -7.05
C ARG A 11 6.32 -2.34 -6.92
N THR A 12 6.95 -2.80 -8.00
CA THR A 12 7.63 -4.10 -7.99
C THR A 12 8.92 -4.03 -7.15
N PRO A 13 9.38 -5.15 -6.56
CA PRO A 13 10.66 -5.21 -5.85
C PRO A 13 11.86 -4.74 -6.70
N LYS A 14 11.78 -4.91 -8.02
CA LYS A 14 12.79 -4.43 -8.95
C LYS A 14 12.89 -2.91 -8.95
N GLU A 15 11.76 -2.21 -9.04
CA GLU A 15 11.72 -0.74 -8.96
C GLU A 15 12.21 -0.21 -7.60
N LEU A 16 11.99 -0.95 -6.51
CA LEU A 16 12.51 -0.60 -5.20
C LEU A 16 14.02 -0.76 -5.09
N LYS A 17 14.59 -1.79 -5.72
CA LYS A 17 16.06 -1.92 -5.83
C LYS A 17 16.68 -0.81 -6.65
N ASP A 18 16.01 -0.39 -7.73
CA ASP A 18 16.56 0.59 -8.67
C ASP A 18 16.43 2.04 -8.16
N ILE A 19 15.34 2.38 -7.46
CA ILE A 19 14.99 3.76 -7.10
C ILE A 19 15.01 3.98 -5.57
N GLY A 20 14.99 2.89 -4.80
CA GLY A 20 14.88 2.92 -3.34
C GLY A 20 13.44 2.80 -2.84
N ALA A 21 13.33 2.27 -1.64
CA ALA A 21 12.08 2.21 -0.87
C ALA A 21 11.87 3.51 -0.10
N ILE A 22 10.61 3.95 -0.02
CA ILE A 22 10.26 5.10 0.80
C ILE A 22 10.30 4.67 2.28
N PRO A 23 11.10 5.34 3.14
CA PRO A 23 11.16 5.02 4.56
C PRO A 23 9.78 5.08 5.22
N GLY A 24 9.46 4.09 6.05
CA GLY A 24 8.19 4.03 6.78
C GLY A 24 6.99 3.51 5.98
N THR A 25 7.18 3.12 4.72
CA THR A 25 6.16 2.46 3.88
C THR A 25 6.29 0.95 3.92
N ILE A 26 5.22 0.24 3.56
CA ILE A 26 5.26 -1.21 3.31
C ILE A 26 5.17 -1.45 1.80
N ASN A 27 5.92 -2.41 1.27
CA ASN A 27 5.80 -2.78 -0.13
C ASN A 27 4.85 -3.97 -0.29
N ILE A 28 3.78 -3.75 -1.05
CA ILE A 28 2.85 -4.81 -1.43
C ILE A 28 2.53 -4.64 -2.91
N GLN A 29 2.90 -5.60 -3.73
CA GLN A 29 2.67 -5.51 -5.17
C GLN A 29 1.18 -5.36 -5.50
N SER A 30 0.88 -4.60 -6.56
CA SER A 30 -0.51 -4.32 -6.96
C SER A 30 -1.36 -5.57 -7.20
N ASP A 31 -0.72 -6.65 -7.62
CA ASP A 31 -1.39 -7.90 -7.97
C ASP A 31 -1.72 -8.71 -6.72
N ASP A 32 -0.85 -8.65 -5.71
CA ASP A 32 -0.96 -9.39 -4.44
C ASP A 32 -1.76 -8.63 -3.39
N VAL A 33 -1.97 -7.32 -3.56
CA VAL A 33 -2.53 -6.44 -2.51
C VAL A 33 -3.85 -6.94 -1.92
N VAL A 34 -4.72 -7.56 -2.73
CA VAL A 34 -5.99 -8.10 -2.24
C VAL A 34 -5.77 -9.31 -1.35
N GLN A 35 -4.88 -10.23 -1.76
CA GLN A 35 -4.56 -11.43 -1.01
C GLN A 35 -3.83 -11.08 0.29
N GLU A 36 -2.90 -10.13 0.25
CA GLU A 36 -2.16 -9.68 1.42
C GLU A 36 -3.07 -9.00 2.46
N PHE A 37 -4.09 -8.27 2.00
CA PHE A 37 -5.11 -7.71 2.87
C PHE A 37 -6.09 -8.74 3.42
N ASP A 38 -6.21 -9.91 2.81
CA ASP A 38 -7.03 -11.01 3.30
C ASP A 38 -6.32 -11.83 4.39
N LEU A 39 -4.99 -11.72 4.50
CA LEU A 39 -4.20 -12.42 5.51
C LEU A 39 -4.67 -12.12 6.95
N PRO A 40 -4.56 -13.09 7.87
CA PRO A 40 -4.75 -12.85 9.30
C PRO A 40 -3.86 -11.72 9.83
N GLY A 41 -4.34 -10.96 10.81
CA GLY A 41 -3.66 -9.75 11.30
C GLY A 41 -2.30 -10.03 11.93
N ASP A 42 -2.12 -11.18 12.56
CA ASP A 42 -0.86 -11.69 13.10
C ASP A 42 0.16 -12.00 12.00
N VAL A 43 -0.28 -12.65 10.91
CA VAL A 43 0.56 -12.93 9.74
C VAL A 43 1.00 -11.64 9.06
N PHE A 44 0.06 -10.71 8.88
CA PHE A 44 0.34 -9.39 8.31
C PHE A 44 1.37 -8.62 9.16
N LEU A 45 1.17 -8.61 10.49
CA LEU A 45 2.10 -7.98 11.43
C LEU A 45 3.48 -8.63 11.39
N HIS A 46 3.56 -9.95 11.31
CA HIS A 46 4.84 -10.64 11.24
C HIS A 46 5.60 -10.32 9.95
N LYS A 47 4.88 -10.28 8.82
CA LYS A 47 5.43 -10.07 7.46
C LYS A 47 5.85 -8.62 7.21
N TYR A 48 5.00 -7.66 7.56
CA TYR A 48 5.21 -6.25 7.25
C TYR A 48 5.70 -5.41 8.44
N LYS A 49 5.80 -6.02 9.64
CA LYS A 49 6.12 -5.33 10.90
C LYS A 49 5.20 -4.13 11.18
N LYS A 50 3.98 -4.17 10.62
CA LYS A 50 2.93 -3.17 10.80
C LYS A 50 1.60 -3.86 11.06
N PRO A 51 0.74 -3.28 11.92
CA PRO A 51 -0.59 -3.84 12.15
C PRO A 51 -1.39 -3.84 10.85
N LYS A 52 -2.27 -4.85 10.71
CA LYS A 52 -3.22 -4.89 9.61
C LYS A 52 -4.12 -3.65 9.67
N PRO A 53 -4.29 -2.91 8.56
CA PRO A 53 -5.11 -1.72 8.56
C PRO A 53 -6.57 -2.05 8.91
N THR A 54 -7.17 -1.22 9.74
CA THR A 54 -8.62 -1.25 10.07
C THR A 54 -9.37 -0.27 9.18
N LYS A 55 -10.71 -0.20 9.33
CA LYS A 55 -11.55 0.74 8.56
C LYS A 55 -11.20 2.21 8.84
N ASP A 56 -10.68 2.50 10.03
CA ASP A 56 -10.27 3.85 10.45
C ASP A 56 -8.82 4.18 10.04
N THR A 57 -8.09 3.21 9.48
CA THR A 57 -6.74 3.44 8.97
C THR A 57 -6.83 4.10 7.61
N LYS A 58 -6.22 5.27 7.45
CA LYS A 58 -6.05 5.95 6.17
C LYS A 58 -4.97 5.23 5.37
N ILE A 59 -5.29 4.75 4.18
CA ILE A 59 -4.37 3.96 3.36
C ILE A 59 -4.00 4.74 2.10
N ILE A 60 -2.72 5.01 1.92
CA ILE A 60 -2.19 5.74 0.77
C ILE A 60 -1.44 4.76 -0.12
N PHE A 61 -1.86 4.63 -1.38
CA PHE A 61 -1.15 3.79 -2.36
C PHE A 61 -0.18 4.61 -3.19
N PHE A 62 1.09 4.24 -3.16
CA PHE A 62 2.14 4.87 -3.96
C PHE A 62 2.52 3.98 -5.14
N CYS A 63 2.59 4.54 -6.35
CA CYS A 63 3.17 3.85 -7.50
C CYS A 63 3.89 4.82 -8.45
N ARG A 64 4.77 4.29 -9.30
CA ARG A 64 5.61 5.09 -10.20
C ARG A 64 4.85 5.81 -11.32
N SER A 65 3.81 5.19 -11.87
CA SER A 65 3.19 5.61 -13.15
C SER A 65 1.71 6.01 -13.04
N GLY A 66 1.13 6.02 -11.84
CA GLY A 66 -0.29 6.34 -11.62
C GLY A 66 -1.30 5.29 -12.12
N ASN A 67 -0.96 4.45 -13.10
CA ASN A 67 -1.88 3.44 -13.66
C ASN A 67 -2.12 2.26 -12.71
N ARG A 68 -1.08 1.81 -12.01
CA ARG A 68 -1.19 0.68 -11.05
C ARG A 68 -1.90 1.09 -9.76
N SER A 69 -1.68 2.31 -9.27
CA SER A 69 -2.36 2.82 -8.07
C SER A 69 -3.86 2.97 -8.34
N LYS A 70 -4.28 3.44 -9.52
CA LYS A 70 -5.70 3.47 -9.92
C LYS A 70 -6.36 2.09 -9.98
N CYS A 71 -5.64 1.06 -10.45
CA CYS A 71 -6.19 -0.30 -10.53
C CYS A 71 -6.33 -0.95 -9.14
N VAL A 72 -5.31 -0.78 -8.29
CA VAL A 72 -5.35 -1.18 -6.87
C VAL A 72 -6.45 -0.44 -6.12
N GLN A 73 -6.59 0.87 -6.34
CA GLN A 73 -7.66 1.67 -5.74
C GLN A 73 -9.03 1.12 -6.09
N LYS A 74 -9.29 0.73 -7.35
CA LYS A 74 -10.57 0.08 -7.71
C LYS A 74 -10.78 -1.26 -7.01
N LYS A 75 -9.72 -2.06 -6.83
CA LYS A 75 -9.79 -3.33 -6.09
C LYS A 75 -10.05 -3.11 -4.59
N ILE A 76 -9.42 -2.12 -3.98
CA ILE A 76 -9.52 -1.83 -2.54
C ILE A 76 -10.74 -0.97 -2.18
N MET A 77 -11.27 -0.16 -3.09
CA MET A 77 -12.58 0.50 -2.92
C MET A 77 -13.71 -0.52 -2.72
N ARG A 78 -13.64 -1.68 -3.37
CA ARG A 78 -14.58 -2.79 -3.11
C ARG A 78 -14.46 -3.36 -1.69
N LEU A 79 -13.33 -3.13 -1.02
CA LEU A 79 -13.03 -3.61 0.34
C LEU A 79 -13.33 -2.57 1.45
N ARG A 80 -13.96 -1.42 1.12
CA ARG A 80 -14.47 -0.38 2.06
C ARG A 80 -13.41 0.43 2.85
N TYR A 81 -12.22 0.71 2.29
CA TYR A 81 -11.26 1.64 2.92
C TYR A 81 -11.45 3.07 2.38
N GLN A 82 -11.56 4.07 3.26
CA GLN A 82 -12.31 5.30 2.98
C GLN A 82 -11.51 6.57 2.61
N GLU A 83 -10.18 6.61 2.59
CA GLU A 83 -9.43 7.79 2.12
C GLU A 83 -8.07 7.43 1.51
N TYR A 84 -7.74 8.00 0.33
CA TYR A 84 -6.45 7.83 -0.35
C TYR A 84 -6.04 9.09 -1.14
N ASP A 85 -4.77 9.46 -1.03
CA ASP A 85 -4.11 10.49 -1.86
C ASP A 85 -3.15 9.82 -2.85
N ASN A 86 -3.08 10.32 -4.09
CA ASN A 86 -2.09 9.88 -5.07
C ASN A 86 -0.89 10.84 -5.04
N ILE A 87 0.25 10.39 -4.51
CA ILE A 87 1.52 11.13 -4.64
C ILE A 87 2.19 10.64 -5.93
N PHE A 88 2.21 11.48 -6.96
CA PHE A 88 2.92 11.22 -8.22
C PHE A 88 4.33 11.80 -8.13
N GLN A 89 5.37 10.99 -8.39
CA GLN A 89 6.69 11.53 -8.74
C GLN A 89 6.68 11.78 -10.25
N ASN A 90 6.38 13.02 -10.64
CA ASN A 90 6.75 13.52 -11.97
C ASN A 90 8.28 13.57 -12.00
N HIS A 91 8.88 12.93 -12.99
CA HIS A 91 10.29 13.12 -13.32
C HIS A 91 10.42 14.05 -14.52
#